data_AF-A0AAV5VJX0-F1
#
_entry.id   AF-A0AAV5VJX0-F1
#
_cell.length_a   1.000
_cell.length_b   1.000
_cell.length_c   1.000
_cell.angle_alpha   90.00
_cell.angle_beta   90.00
_cell.angle_gamma   90.00
#
_symmetry.space_group_name_H-M   'P 1'
#
loop_
_entity.id
_entity.type
_entity.pdbx_description
1 polymer ?
#
loop_
_entity_poly.entity_id
_entity_poly.type
_entity_poly.pdbx_seq_one_letter_code
_entity_poly.pdbx_strand_id
1 'polypeptide(L)' 'YQRRAVVSLILQGVVPSLIFGIPLVAESTIAIYSILNGFDDLATNQTAATLSMFSLTFFSSHTFANSLTILACMPSYR' A
#
# COMPACT_ATOMS: atom_id res chain seq x y z
N TYR A 1 30.24 1.80 5.49
CA TYR A 1 29.49 1.74 4.21
C TYR A 1 28.51 0.57 4.14
N GLN A 2 28.93 -0.69 4.35
CA GLN A 2 28.04 -1.85 4.23
C GLN A 2 26.76 -1.79 5.08
N ARG A 3 26.84 -1.38 6.35
CA ARG A 3 25.66 -1.26 7.23
C ARG A 3 24.58 -0.29 6.69
N ARG A 4 24.98 0.78 5.99
CA ARG A 4 24.02 1.74 5.39
C ARG A 4 23.36 1.17 4.13
N ALA A 5 24.09 0.39 3.33
CA ALA A 5 23.54 -0.30 2.17
C ALA A 5 22.49 -1.34 2.57
N VAL A 6 22.75 -2.10 3.65
CA VAL A 6 21.79 -3.08 4.18
C VAL A 6 20.50 -2.41 4.67
N VAL A 7 20.60 -1.30 5.41
CA VAL A 7 19.41 -0.55 5.88
C VAL A 7 18.60 0.04 4.71
N SER A 8 19.30 0.57 3.71
CA SER A 8 18.69 1.08 2.47
C SER A 8 17.95 -0.02 1.71
N LEU A 9 18.54 -1.21 1.60
CA LEU A 9 17.91 -2.37 0.96
C LEU A 9 16.66 -2.83 1.72
N ILE A 10 16.71 -2.86 3.05
CA ILE A 10 15.55 -3.20 3.88
C ILE A 10 14.43 -2.18 3.71
N LEU A 11 14.74 -0.88 3.69
CA LEU A 11 13.76 0.19 3.46
C LEU A 11 13.10 0.08 2.08
N GLN A 12 13.88 -0.20 1.04
CA GLN A 12 13.37 -0.42 -0.32
C GLN A 12 12.42 -1.62 -0.42
N GLY A 13 12.60 -2.64 0.40
CA GLY A 13 11.65 -3.76 0.47
C GLY A 13 10.43 -3.44 1.32
N VAL A 14 10.64 -2.90 2.53
CA VAL A 14 9.59 -2.73 3.55
C VAL A 14 8.60 -1.64 3.17
N VAL A 15 9.07 -0.48 2.69
CA VAL A 15 8.18 0.67 2.42
C VAL A 15 7.18 0.38 1.31
N PRO A 16 7.60 -0.14 0.12
CA PRO A 16 6.64 -0.52 -0.91
C PRO A 16 5.74 -1.67 -0.45
N SER A 17 6.30 -2.67 0.24
CA SER A 17 5.50 -3.79 0.75
C SER A 17 4.39 -3.36 1.71
N LEU A 18 4.62 -2.36 2.56
CA LEU A 18 3.59 -1.82 3.45
C LEU A 18 2.52 -1.05 2.68
N ILE A 19 2.93 -0.22 1.71
CA ILE A 19 2.02 0.59 0.89
C ILE A 19 1.15 -0.29 -0.01
N PHE A 20 1.60 -1.49 -0.37
CA PHE A 20 0.81 -2.47 -1.12
C PHE A 20 0.02 -3.42 -0.21
N GLY A 21 0.65 -3.94 0.84
CA GLY A 21 0.07 -4.97 1.69
C GLY A 21 -1.12 -4.48 2.51
N ILE A 22 -1.08 -3.25 3.03
CA ILE A 22 -2.18 -2.68 3.83
C ILE A 22 -3.46 -2.53 2.98
N PRO A 23 -3.42 -1.89 1.80
CA PRO A 23 -4.57 -1.85 0.88
C PRO A 23 -5.07 -3.23 0.47
N LEU A 24 -4.16 -4.18 0.21
CA LEU A 24 -4.54 -5.53 -0.20
C LEU A 24 -5.41 -6.23 0.87
N VAL A 25 -5.01 -6.14 2.13
CA VAL A 25 -5.78 -6.71 3.25
C VAL A 25 -7.11 -5.98 3.40
N ALA A 26 -7.11 -4.64 3.34
CA ALA A 26 -8.34 -3.85 3.43
C ALA A 26 -9.35 -4.22 2.34
N GLU A 27 -8.95 -4.23 1.06
CA GLU A 27 -9.84 -4.60 -0.04
C GLU A 27 -10.33 -6.04 0.09
N SER A 28 -9.47 -6.98 0.52
CA SER A 28 -9.89 -8.37 0.72
C SER A 28 -10.97 -8.50 1.79
N THR A 29 -10.88 -7.74 2.89
CA THR A 29 -11.89 -7.74 3.94
C THR A 29 -13.21 -7.14 3.46
N ILE A 30 -13.16 -6.07 2.68
CA ILE A 30 -14.34 -5.45 2.06
C ILE A 30 -15.01 -6.42 1.08
N ALA A 31 -14.22 -7.12 0.25
CA ALA A 31 -14.73 -8.11 -0.68
C ALA A 31 -15.42 -9.29 0.03
N ILE A 32 -14.80 -9.83 1.09
CA ILE A 32 -15.41 -10.91 1.90
C ILE A 32 -16.71 -10.42 2.54
N TYR A 33 -16.72 -9.20 3.11
CA TYR A 33 -17.92 -8.60 3.68
C TYR A 33 -19.05 -8.47 2.63
N SER A 34 -18.71 -8.07 1.41
CA SER A 34 -19.65 -7.97 0.29
C SER A 34 -20.28 -9.31 -0.09
N ILE A 35 -19.49 -10.39 -0.04
CA ILE A 35 -19.96 -11.74 -0.35
C ILE A 35 -20.91 -12.24 0.73
N LEU A 36 -20.64 -11.91 2.00
CA LEU A 36 -21.43 -12.38 3.14
C LEU A 36 -22.74 -11.62 3.34
N ASN A 37 -22.74 -10.29 3.18
CA ASN A 37 -23.90 -9.44 3.47
C ASN A 37 -24.64 -8.95 2.21
N GLY A 38 -24.10 -9.21 1.02
CA GLY A 38 -24.65 -8.75 -0.25
C GLY A 38 -24.13 -7.37 -0.67
N PHE A 39 -24.12 -7.12 -1.97
CA PHE A 39 -23.56 -5.90 -2.56
C PHE A 39 -24.36 -4.63 -2.22
N ASP A 40 -25.66 -4.75 -2.00
CA ASP A 40 -26.53 -3.60 -1.71
C ASP A 40 -26.21 -2.94 -0.35
N ASP A 41 -25.84 -3.76 0.64
CA ASP A 41 -25.45 -3.30 1.97
C ASP A 41 -24.06 -2.64 1.96
N LEU A 42 -23.19 -3.08 1.04
CA LEU A 42 -21.89 -2.44 0.84
C LEU A 42 -22.03 -1.08 0.12
N ALA A 43 -22.93 -0.98 -0.86
CA ALA A 43 -23.16 0.25 -1.63
C ALA A 43 -23.69 1.41 -0.77
N THR A 44 -24.42 1.10 0.30
CA THR A 44 -24.90 2.09 1.27
C THR A 44 -23.86 2.44 2.34
N ASN A 45 -22.82 1.63 2.50
CA ASN A 45 -21.81 1.82 3.52
C ASN A 45 -20.69 2.77 3.05
N GLN A 46 -20.88 4.05 3.35
CA GLN A 46 -19.95 5.12 3.00
C GLN A 46 -18.51 4.89 3.53
N THR A 47 -18.36 4.18 4.64
CA THR A 47 -17.02 3.87 5.20
C THR A 47 -16.25 2.88 4.34
N ALA A 48 -16.92 1.86 3.81
CA ALA A 48 -16.28 0.88 2.94
C ALA A 48 -15.95 1.47 1.56
N ALA A 49 -16.83 2.33 1.02
CA ALA A 49 -16.56 3.05 -0.23
C ALA A 49 -15.35 3.98 -0.12
N THR A 50 -15.26 4.75 0.97
CA THR A 50 -14.12 5.64 1.21
C THR A 50 -12.83 4.86 1.42
N LEU A 51 -12.84 3.80 2.24
CA LEU A 51 -11.69 2.90 2.41
C LEU A 51 -11.23 2.33 1.08
N SER A 52 -12.14 1.86 0.22
CA SER A 52 -11.79 1.32 -1.08
C SER A 52 -11.14 2.34 -2.01
N MET A 53 -11.66 3.58 -2.06
CA MET A 53 -11.03 4.66 -2.80
C MET A 53 -9.61 4.99 -2.30
N PHE A 54 -9.41 5.01 -0.97
CA PHE A 54 -8.09 5.21 -0.39
C PHE A 54 -7.14 4.06 -0.73
N SER A 55 -7.58 2.81 -0.55
CA SER A 55 -6.81 1.62 -0.89
C SER A 55 -6.32 1.64 -2.34
N LEU A 56 -7.21 1.98 -3.29
CA LEU A 56 -6.88 2.06 -4.71
C LEU A 56 -5.83 3.15 -5.01
N THR A 57 -5.95 4.28 -4.29
CA THR A 57 -4.98 5.38 -4.38
C THR A 57 -3.60 4.94 -3.85
N PHE A 58 -3.55 4.24 -2.72
CA PHE A 58 -2.30 3.69 -2.18
C PHE A 58 -1.71 2.62 -3.11
N PHE A 59 -2.54 1.79 -3.73
CA PHE A 59 -2.11 0.80 -4.73
C PHE A 59 -1.39 1.45 -5.91
N SER A 60 -1.98 2.52 -6.47
CA SER A 60 -1.35 3.30 -7.55
C SER A 60 -0.06 3.99 -7.09
N SER A 61 0.02 4.33 -5.80
CA SER A 61 1.18 5.01 -5.20
C SER A 61 2.36 4.07 -4.94
N HIS A 62 2.15 2.75 -4.97
CA HIS A 62 3.19 1.75 -4.69
C HIS A 62 4.44 1.94 -5.56
N THR A 63 4.26 2.09 -6.88
CA THR A 63 5.36 2.27 -7.84
C THR A 63 6.09 3.59 -7.62
N PHE A 64 5.34 4.64 -7.25
CA PHE A 64 5.92 5.94 -6.92
C PHE A 64 6.74 5.87 -5.62
N ALA A 65 6.22 5.22 -4.59
CA ALA A 65 6.92 5.01 -3.32
C ALA A 65 8.17 4.15 -3.49
N ASN A 66 8.11 3.10 -4.32
CA ASN A 66 9.28 2.31 -4.66
C ASN A 66 10.36 3.17 -5.33
N SER A 67 9.98 4.01 -6.30
CA SER A 67 10.89 4.92 -6.99
C SER A 67 11.52 5.95 -6.04
N LEU A 68 10.72 6.56 -5.14
CA LEU A 68 11.22 7.46 -4.11
C LEU A 68 12.17 6.78 -3.14
N THR A 69 11.88 5.54 -2.74
CA THR A 69 12.70 4.80 -1.78
C THR A 69 14.05 4.46 -2.40
N ILE A 70 14.09 4.09 -3.69
CA ILE A 70 15.34 3.93 -4.45
C ILE A 70 16.12 5.25 -4.47
N LEU A 71 15.46 6.36 -4.81
CA LEU A 71 16.10 7.68 -4.94
C LEU A 71 16.69 8.19 -3.61
N ALA A 72 15.93 8.05 -2.51
CA ALA A 72 16.38 8.38 -1.16
C ALA A 72 17.52 7.47 -0.65
N CYS A 73 17.63 6.28 -1.23
CA CYS A 73 18.65 5.29 -0.91
C CYS A 73 19.90 5.38 -1.78
N MET A 74 19.88 6.16 -2.86
CA MET A 74 21.03 6.35 -3.74
C MET A 74 22.11 7.20 -3.06
N PRO A 75 23.38 6.78 -3.09
CA PRO A 75 24.49 7.51 -2.47
C PRO A 75 24.79 8.86 -3.14
N SER A 76 24.30 9.11 -4.35
CA SER A 76 24.49 10.37 -5.09
C SER A 76 23.59 11.51 -4.62
N TYR A 77 22.52 11.22 -3.87
CA TYR A 77 21.57 12.21 -3.35
C TYR A 77 21.85 12.58 -1.89
N ARG A 78 22.96 12.11 -1.31
CA ARG A 78 23.27 12.14 0.12
C ARG A 78 24.62 12.77 0.43
#